data_AF-A0A225EFI8-F1
#
_entry.id   AF-A0A225EFI8-F1
#
_cell.length_a   1.000
_cell.length_b   1.000
_cell.length_c   1.000
_cell.angle_alpha   90.00
_cell.angle_beta   90.00
_cell.angle_gamma   90.00
#
_symmetry.space_group_name_H-M   'P 1'
#
loop_
_entity.id
_entity.type
_entity.pdbx_description
1 polymer ?
#
loop_
_entity_poly.entity_id
_entity_poly.type
_entity_poly.pdbx_seq_one_letter_code
_entity_poly.pdbx_strand_id
1 'polypeptide(L)'
;MSLADLEKLAEQQRQFQAAAGLWEKHIGPLNDTPEVRNALADMFTGQTTPGEGADASFLTDLLKNADGADASPGNWSGFDLGGFGSGWKWGGGGGDVPSGGDWSAPSTPSGPSFGGFGGGGTGPLSWLPVILFVGIAAGGLILWWLWPRLMSKTSEGPNPLPGLGPWPLDPRTIADRDAVVRAFEYLSLSLCGVGASTWNHVTIATAIRDAVPTSEPIADDLARLYAAARYTPANEPFPPAAVEAARRYLCQLAGVAAT
;
A
#
# COMPACT_ATOMS: atom_id res chain seq x y z
N MET A 1 44.31 -15.72 2.59
CA MET A 1 42.90 -16.00 2.93
C MET A 1 42.90 -16.86 4.17
N SER A 2 42.50 -16.28 5.30
CA SER A 2 42.44 -16.96 6.57
C SER A 2 41.21 -17.87 6.64
N LEU A 3 41.20 -18.81 7.58
CA LEU A 3 40.02 -19.64 7.85
C LEU A 3 38.80 -18.79 8.24
N ALA A 4 39.02 -17.66 8.92
CA ALA A 4 37.97 -16.69 9.24
C ALA A 4 37.41 -16.00 7.98
N ASP A 5 38.24 -15.71 6.97
CA ASP A 5 37.77 -15.12 5.72
C ASP A 5 36.90 -16.11 4.92
N LEU A 6 37.23 -17.40 4.97
CA LEU A 6 36.44 -18.46 4.33
C LEU A 6 35.08 -18.64 5.00
N GLU A 7 35.04 -18.60 6.34
CA GLU A 7 33.80 -18.69 7.11
C GLU A 7 32.88 -17.49 6.81
N LYS A 8 33.45 -16.27 6.81
CA LYS A 8 32.71 -15.05 6.46
C LYS A 8 32.11 -15.10 5.06
N LEU A 9 32.85 -15.60 4.07
CA LEU A 9 32.36 -15.74 2.70
C LEU A 9 31.24 -16.78 2.58
N ALA A 10 31.35 -17.89 3.30
CA ALA A 10 30.30 -18.90 3.33
C ALA A 10 29.00 -18.36 3.94
N GLU A 11 29.11 -17.53 4.99
CA GLU A 11 27.96 -16.86 5.61
C GLU A 11 27.32 -15.84 4.67
N GLN A 12 28.12 -14.98 4.02
CA GLN A 12 27.62 -14.03 3.01
C GLN A 12 26.90 -14.72 1.85
N GLN A 13 27.46 -15.83 1.35
CA GLN A 13 26.84 -16.60 0.27
C GLN A 13 25.49 -17.20 0.70
N ARG A 14 25.37 -17.68 1.95
CA ARG A 14 24.12 -18.20 2.50
C ARG A 14 23.06 -17.10 2.62
N GLN A 15 23.44 -15.91 3.11
CA GLN A 15 22.54 -14.77 3.22
C GLN A 15 22.05 -14.28 1.84
N PHE A 16 22.95 -14.22 0.85
CA PHE A 16 22.59 -13.90 -0.54
C PHE A 16 21.58 -14.91 -1.12
N GLN A 17 21.81 -16.21 -0.91
CA GLN A 17 20.88 -17.25 -1.40
C GLN A 17 19.50 -17.16 -0.74
N ALA A 18 19.43 -16.83 0.55
CA ALA A 18 18.16 -16.63 1.24
C ALA A 18 17.40 -15.40 0.70
N ALA A 19 18.08 -14.27 0.51
CA ALA A 19 17.49 -13.06 -0.07
C ALA A 19 17.03 -13.28 -1.52
N ALA A 20 17.84 -13.96 -2.33
CA ALA A 20 17.47 -14.33 -3.69
C ALA A 20 16.25 -15.25 -3.73
N GLY A 21 16.18 -16.26 -2.85
CA GLY A 21 15.02 -17.15 -2.76
C GLY A 21 13.73 -16.44 -2.35
N LEU A 22 13.81 -15.47 -1.43
CA LEU A 22 12.66 -14.62 -1.07
C LEU A 22 12.19 -13.77 -2.25
N TRP A 23 13.11 -13.17 -2.99
CA TRP A 23 12.78 -12.40 -4.18
C TRP A 23 12.13 -13.27 -5.26
N GLU A 24 12.72 -14.42 -5.58
CA GLU A 24 12.18 -15.34 -6.58
C GLU A 24 10.77 -15.84 -6.21
N LYS A 25 10.52 -16.07 -4.92
CA LYS A 25 9.22 -16.50 -4.41
C LYS A 25 8.14 -15.43 -4.52
N HIS A 26 8.49 -14.14 -4.40
CA HIS A 26 7.51 -13.06 -4.23
C HIS A 26 7.43 -12.05 -5.38
N ILE A 27 8.52 -11.84 -6.13
CA ILE A 27 8.60 -10.83 -7.20
C ILE A 27 8.73 -11.50 -8.56
N GLY A 28 9.59 -12.52 -8.69
CA GLY A 28 9.80 -13.24 -9.94
C GLY A 28 11.26 -13.70 -10.12
N PRO A 29 11.57 -14.45 -11.18
CA PRO A 29 12.88 -15.06 -11.39
C PRO A 29 13.98 -13.98 -11.41
N LEU A 30 15.02 -14.12 -10.59
CA LEU A 30 16.12 -13.15 -10.53
C LEU A 30 16.89 -13.05 -11.86
N ASN A 31 16.81 -14.09 -12.70
CA ASN A 31 17.45 -14.13 -14.00
C ASN A 31 16.79 -13.23 -15.04
N ASP A 32 15.54 -12.80 -14.81
CA ASP A 32 14.82 -11.90 -15.71
C ASP A 32 15.20 -10.43 -15.47
N THR A 33 15.90 -10.13 -14.36
CA THR A 33 16.32 -8.78 -13.96
C THR A 33 17.80 -8.74 -13.52
N PRO A 34 18.76 -8.79 -14.48
CA PRO A 34 20.19 -8.82 -14.17
C PRO A 34 20.65 -7.59 -13.36
N GLU A 35 19.98 -6.45 -13.49
CA GLU A 35 20.27 -5.23 -12.73
C GLU A 35 20.01 -5.41 -11.24
N VAL A 36 18.88 -6.04 -10.88
CA VAL A 36 18.53 -6.33 -9.48
C VAL A 36 19.48 -7.36 -8.90
N ARG A 37 19.83 -8.39 -9.68
CA ARG A 37 20.81 -9.40 -9.26
C ARG A 37 22.16 -8.79 -8.93
N ASN A 38 22.64 -7.87 -9.78
CA ASN A 38 23.90 -7.18 -9.57
C ASN A 38 23.82 -6.23 -8.37
N ALA A 39 22.74 -5.46 -8.23
CA ALA A 39 22.55 -4.58 -7.07
C ALA A 39 22.51 -5.37 -5.74
N LEU A 40 21.85 -6.54 -5.73
CA LEU A 40 21.83 -7.43 -4.58
C LEU A 40 23.24 -7.97 -4.29
N ALA A 41 23.97 -8.40 -5.31
CA ALA A 41 25.34 -8.90 -5.15
C ALA A 41 26.31 -7.80 -4.64
N ASP A 42 26.19 -6.58 -5.14
CA ASP A 42 26.99 -5.43 -4.72
C ASP A 42 26.74 -5.07 -3.25
N MET A 43 25.48 -5.18 -2.81
CA MET A 43 25.09 -4.97 -1.41
C MET A 43 25.74 -5.99 -0.47
N PHE A 44 25.87 -7.27 -0.88
CA PHE A 44 26.49 -8.32 -0.05
C PHE A 44 28.02 -8.36 -0.12
N THR A 45 28.60 -7.95 -1.25
CA THR A 45 30.06 -7.87 -1.43
C THR A 45 30.67 -6.60 -0.83
N GLY A 46 29.82 -5.63 -0.43
CA GLY A 46 30.26 -4.36 0.15
C GLY A 46 30.99 -3.46 -0.86
N GLN A 47 30.74 -3.67 -2.16
CA GLN A 47 31.30 -2.82 -3.23
C GLN A 47 30.51 -1.54 -3.45
N THR A 48 29.39 -1.35 -2.74
CA THR A 48 28.65 -0.09 -2.74
C THR A 48 29.56 1.06 -2.31
N THR A 49 29.47 2.17 -3.05
CA THR A 49 30.30 3.36 -2.92
C THR A 49 30.50 3.77 -1.45
N PRO A 50 31.74 4.04 -0.99
CA PRO A 50 32.01 4.41 0.40
C PRO A 50 31.30 5.72 0.75
N GLY A 51 30.22 5.64 1.52
CA GLY A 51 29.45 6.81 1.96
C GLY A 51 27.94 6.57 2.10
N GLU A 52 27.41 5.52 1.48
CA GLU A 52 25.97 5.25 1.41
C GLU A 52 25.66 3.76 1.70
N GLY A 53 26.38 3.19 2.66
CA GLY A 53 26.25 1.78 3.00
C GLY A 53 24.99 1.52 3.83
N ALA A 54 24.10 0.68 3.32
CA ALA A 54 23.17 -0.07 4.15
C ALA A 54 23.99 -0.83 5.20
N ASP A 55 23.72 -0.58 6.47
CA ASP A 55 24.41 -1.22 7.57
C ASP A 55 24.14 -2.73 7.54
N ALA A 56 25.17 -3.55 7.79
CA ALA A 56 25.02 -5.00 7.84
C ALA A 56 23.95 -5.46 8.87
N SER A 57 23.64 -4.60 9.84
CA SER A 57 22.53 -4.75 10.79
C SER A 57 21.16 -4.81 10.11
N PHE A 58 20.87 -3.95 9.14
CA PHE A 58 19.59 -3.93 8.42
C PHE A 58 19.30 -5.27 7.73
N LEU A 59 20.30 -5.82 7.02
CA LEU A 59 20.15 -7.12 6.35
C LEU A 59 19.96 -8.25 7.35
N THR A 60 20.68 -8.20 8.47
CA THR A 60 20.55 -9.21 9.53
C THR A 60 19.14 -9.20 10.14
N ASP A 61 18.55 -8.02 10.34
CA ASP A 61 17.19 -7.89 10.87
C ASP A 61 16.12 -8.28 9.83
N LEU A 62 16.35 -7.97 8.55
CA LEU A 62 15.52 -8.45 7.43
C LEU A 62 15.45 -9.99 7.40
N LEU A 63 16.61 -10.65 7.48
CA LEU A 63 16.73 -12.10 7.42
C LEU A 63 16.16 -12.80 8.67
N LYS A 64 16.40 -12.25 9.86
CA LYS A 64 15.83 -12.79 11.12
C LYS A 64 14.31 -12.79 11.12
N ASN A 65 13.69 -11.80 10.49
CA ASN A 65 12.22 -11.72 10.41
C ASN A 65 11.64 -12.64 9.32
N ALA A 66 12.43 -13.05 8.32
CA ALA A 66 11.98 -13.92 7.24
C ALA A 66 11.92 -15.41 7.63
N ASP A 67 12.74 -15.84 8.61
CA ASP A 67 12.77 -17.23 9.10
C ASP A 67 11.64 -17.56 10.10
N GLY A 68 10.84 -16.55 10.50
CA GLY A 68 9.64 -16.76 11.30
C GLY A 68 8.53 -17.43 10.48
N ALA A 69 8.04 -18.58 10.96
CA ALA A 69 7.02 -19.41 10.31
C ALA A 69 5.65 -18.72 10.05
N ASP A 70 5.51 -17.45 10.43
CA ASP A 70 4.28 -16.67 10.38
C ASP A 70 4.32 -15.56 9.31
N ALA A 71 5.30 -15.58 8.40
CA ALA A 71 5.43 -14.63 7.28
C ALA A 71 4.30 -14.85 6.23
N SER A 72 3.09 -14.42 6.59
CA SER A 72 1.89 -14.51 5.76
C SER A 72 1.86 -13.37 4.72
N PRO A 73 1.33 -13.60 3.50
CA PRO A 73 1.58 -12.78 2.30
C PRO A 73 0.94 -11.38 2.28
N GLY A 74 0.43 -10.89 3.41
CA GLY A 74 -0.27 -9.61 3.52
C GLY A 74 0.30 -8.63 4.55
N ASN A 75 1.32 -9.04 5.34
CA ASN A 75 1.85 -8.21 6.41
C ASN A 75 3.15 -7.48 6.05
N TRP A 76 3.22 -6.92 4.84
CA TRP A 76 4.22 -5.90 4.52
C TRP A 76 3.93 -4.57 5.25
N SER A 77 2.73 -4.41 5.81
CA SER A 77 2.36 -3.33 6.74
C SER A 77 3.05 -3.42 8.11
N GLY A 78 3.56 -4.60 8.48
CA GLY A 78 4.27 -4.84 9.74
C GLY A 78 5.80 -4.69 9.62
N PHE A 79 6.29 -4.25 8.45
CA PHE A 79 7.68 -3.88 8.26
C PHE A 79 7.91 -2.55 9.01
N ASP A 80 8.19 -2.64 10.31
CA ASP A 80 8.58 -1.50 11.14
C ASP A 80 9.98 -1.04 10.71
N LEU A 81 10.03 -0.23 9.66
CA LEU A 81 11.18 0.60 9.27
C LEU A 81 11.40 1.69 10.33
N GLY A 82 11.56 1.29 11.59
CA GLY A 82 11.76 2.19 12.74
C GLY A 82 13.00 3.09 12.64
N GLY A 83 13.82 2.93 11.59
CA GLY A 83 14.93 3.84 11.24
C GLY A 83 14.65 4.80 10.07
N PHE A 84 13.62 4.57 9.24
CA PHE A 84 13.30 5.39 8.07
C PHE A 84 11.91 6.03 8.21
N GLY A 85 11.82 7.09 9.02
CA GLY A 85 10.73 8.07 8.92
C GLY A 85 9.42 7.70 9.63
N SER A 86 9.47 7.62 10.96
CA SER A 86 8.32 7.53 11.88
C SER A 86 7.41 8.78 11.93
N GLY A 87 7.20 9.47 10.80
CA GLY A 87 6.55 10.79 10.74
C GLY A 87 5.14 10.82 10.14
N TRP A 88 4.69 9.75 9.49
CA TRP A 88 3.44 9.76 8.72
C TRP A 88 2.27 9.27 9.56
N LYS A 89 1.82 10.12 10.49
CA LYS A 89 0.45 10.01 11.00
C LYS A 89 -0.48 10.44 9.86
N TRP A 90 -0.96 9.49 9.06
CA TRP A 90 -2.21 9.70 8.34
C TRP A 90 -3.19 10.24 9.37
N GLY A 91 -3.74 11.43 9.14
CA GLY A 91 -4.72 12.04 10.00
C GLY A 91 -5.96 11.15 10.08
N GLY A 92 -5.87 10.08 10.85
CA GLY A 92 -6.99 9.50 11.55
C GLY A 92 -7.42 10.59 12.50
N GLY A 93 -8.28 11.47 12.00
CA GLY A 93 -9.12 12.28 12.85
C GLY A 93 -9.78 11.31 13.81
N GLY A 94 -9.25 11.28 15.03
CA GLY A 94 -9.99 10.81 16.19
C GLY A 94 -11.17 11.75 16.33
N GLY A 95 -12.19 11.53 15.51
CA GLY A 95 -13.51 12.04 15.79
C GLY A 95 -13.91 11.38 17.08
N ASP A 96 -13.91 12.16 18.15
CA ASP A 96 -14.60 11.82 19.38
C ASP A 96 -16.02 11.40 19.00
N VAL A 97 -16.23 10.09 18.94
CA VAL A 97 -17.56 9.52 18.71
C VAL A 97 -18.35 9.90 19.95
N PRO A 98 -19.43 10.70 19.84
CA PRO A 98 -20.22 11.03 21.02
C PRO A 98 -20.72 9.72 21.63
N SER A 99 -20.28 9.46 22.86
CA SER A 99 -20.86 8.46 23.75
C SER A 99 -22.30 8.88 24.03
N GLY A 100 -23.22 8.49 23.15
CA GLY A 100 -24.62 8.91 23.23
C GLY A 100 -25.54 7.97 22.49
N GLY A 101 -26.27 7.16 23.24
CA GLY A 101 -27.50 6.52 22.79
C GLY A 101 -27.61 5.06 23.23
N ASP A 102 -28.40 4.81 24.27
CA ASP A 102 -29.03 3.51 24.50
C ASP A 102 -29.81 3.10 23.25
N TRP A 103 -29.20 2.24 22.43
CA TRP A 103 -29.88 1.56 21.33
C TRP A 103 -30.84 0.54 21.94
N SER A 104 -32.07 0.98 22.19
CA SER A 104 -33.19 0.09 22.45
C SER A 104 -33.40 -0.77 21.21
N ALA A 105 -33.03 -2.06 21.32
CA ALA A 105 -33.16 -3.02 20.24
C ALA A 105 -34.63 -3.07 19.77
N PRO A 106 -34.91 -2.90 18.46
CA PRO A 106 -36.24 -3.14 17.94
C PRO A 106 -36.59 -4.62 18.16
N SER A 107 -37.78 -4.85 18.72
CA SER A 107 -38.35 -6.18 18.90
C SER A 107 -38.40 -6.90 17.55
N THR A 108 -37.64 -7.99 17.46
CA THR A 108 -37.62 -8.85 16.28
C THR A 108 -39.02 -9.42 16.05
N PRO A 109 -39.61 -9.27 14.85
CA PRO A 109 -40.86 -9.93 14.53
C PRO A 109 -40.64 -11.45 14.52
N SER A 110 -41.51 -12.16 15.24
CA SER A 110 -41.59 -13.61 15.29
C SER A 110 -41.72 -14.18 13.87
N GLY A 111 -40.60 -14.67 13.33
CA GLY A 111 -40.55 -15.36 12.06
C GLY A 111 -41.28 -16.70 12.11
N PRO A 112 -41.71 -17.22 10.95
CA PRO A 112 -42.48 -18.46 10.86
C PRO A 112 -41.69 -19.63 11.44
N SER A 113 -42.39 -20.43 12.25
CA SER A 113 -41.91 -21.65 12.87
C SER A 113 -41.32 -22.58 11.79
N PHE A 114 -40.00 -22.73 11.81
CA PHE A 114 -39.30 -23.69 10.95
C PHE A 114 -39.63 -25.08 11.48
N GLY A 115 -40.54 -25.76 10.79
CA GLY A 115 -41.01 -27.09 11.13
C GLY A 115 -39.85 -28.10 11.15
N GLY A 116 -39.67 -28.70 12.32
CA GLY A 116 -39.18 -30.06 12.56
C GLY A 116 -38.16 -30.65 11.59
N PHE A 117 -36.87 -30.41 11.85
CA PHE A 117 -35.84 -31.40 11.54
C PHE A 117 -35.87 -32.51 12.62
N GLY A 118 -36.91 -33.34 12.57
CA GLY A 118 -37.00 -34.58 13.34
C GLY A 118 -36.58 -35.74 12.47
N GLY A 119 -35.49 -36.43 12.84
CA GLY A 119 -35.05 -37.63 12.13
C GLY A 119 -33.68 -38.10 12.53
N GLY A 120 -33.56 -38.56 13.78
CA GLY A 120 -32.38 -39.28 14.27
C GLY A 120 -32.16 -40.56 13.47
N GLY A 121 -31.23 -40.51 12.52
CA GLY A 121 -30.62 -41.68 11.92
C GLY A 121 -29.18 -41.77 12.42
N THR A 122 -28.89 -42.68 13.33
CA THR A 122 -27.54 -43.08 13.77
C THR A 122 -26.81 -43.88 12.67
N GLY A 123 -26.92 -43.43 11.42
CA GLY A 123 -26.18 -43.96 10.29
C GLY A 123 -24.90 -43.16 10.04
N PRO A 124 -23.91 -43.71 9.31
CA PRO A 124 -22.62 -43.06 9.00
C PRO A 124 -22.72 -41.75 8.19
N LEU A 125 -23.94 -41.26 7.93
CA LEU A 125 -24.26 -40.00 7.27
C LEU A 125 -24.62 -38.88 8.28
N SER A 126 -24.49 -39.09 9.59
CA SER A 126 -24.81 -38.11 10.63
C SER A 126 -23.94 -36.84 10.63
N TRP A 127 -22.82 -36.85 9.90
CA TRP A 127 -21.90 -35.71 9.81
C TRP A 127 -22.30 -34.70 8.72
N LEU A 128 -23.28 -35.03 7.89
CA LEU A 128 -23.70 -34.21 6.76
C LEU A 128 -24.12 -32.78 7.17
N PRO A 129 -24.84 -32.55 8.28
CA PRO A 129 -25.14 -31.19 8.76
C PRO A 129 -23.89 -30.40 9.16
N VAL A 130 -22.89 -31.08 9.74
CA VAL A 130 -21.63 -30.45 10.17
C VAL A 130 -20.80 -30.04 8.97
N ILE A 131 -20.66 -30.93 7.97
CA ILE A 131 -19.95 -30.64 6.72
C ILE A 131 -20.61 -29.48 5.97
N LEU A 132 -21.95 -29.48 5.90
CA LEU A 132 -22.71 -28.39 5.27
C LEU A 132 -22.46 -27.06 5.98
N PHE A 133 -22.49 -27.05 7.31
CA PHE A 133 -22.25 -25.84 8.11
C PHE A 133 -20.83 -25.30 7.90
N VAL A 134 -19.81 -26.17 7.95
CA VAL A 134 -18.41 -25.80 7.69
C VAL A 134 -18.23 -25.28 6.26
N GLY A 135 -18.88 -25.91 5.28
CA GLY A 135 -18.83 -25.49 3.89
C GLY A 135 -19.42 -24.10 3.67
N ILE A 136 -20.56 -23.79 4.30
CA ILE A 136 -21.19 -22.46 4.24
C ILE A 136 -20.32 -21.43 4.95
N ALA A 137 -19.78 -21.74 6.13
CA ALA A 137 -18.91 -20.82 6.86
C ALA A 137 -17.63 -20.50 6.09
N ALA A 138 -16.97 -21.52 5.52
CA ALA A 138 -15.79 -21.34 4.68
C ALA A 138 -16.12 -20.55 3.40
N GLY A 139 -17.24 -20.87 2.74
CA GLY A 139 -17.69 -20.14 1.55
C GLY A 139 -17.99 -18.67 1.84
N GLY A 140 -18.64 -18.37 2.97
CA GLY A 140 -18.89 -17.01 3.43
C GLY A 140 -17.61 -16.24 3.74
N LEU A 141 -16.63 -16.88 4.39
CA LEU A 141 -15.34 -16.27 4.70
C LEU A 141 -14.54 -15.96 3.43
N ILE A 142 -14.51 -16.89 2.46
CA ILE A 142 -13.87 -16.70 1.17
C ILE A 142 -14.56 -15.57 0.40
N LEU A 143 -15.90 -15.56 0.37
CA LEU A 143 -16.66 -14.51 -0.32
C LEU A 143 -16.43 -13.15 0.33
N TRP A 144 -16.42 -13.05 1.66
CA TRP A 144 -16.14 -11.83 2.40
C TRP A 144 -14.70 -11.32 2.16
N TRP A 145 -13.73 -12.24 2.09
CA TRP A 145 -12.34 -11.91 1.77
C TRP A 145 -12.15 -11.48 0.30
N LEU A 146 -12.90 -12.08 -0.63
CA LEU A 146 -12.89 -11.68 -2.06
C LEU A 146 -13.75 -10.44 -2.35
N TRP A 147 -14.71 -10.11 -1.49
CA TRP A 147 -15.64 -8.99 -1.69
C TRP A 147 -14.95 -7.65 -1.96
N PRO A 148 -13.96 -7.19 -1.17
CA PRO A 148 -13.26 -5.94 -1.47
C PRO A 148 -12.50 -6.01 -2.81
N ARG A 149 -11.98 -7.17 -3.20
CA ARG A 149 -11.32 -7.36 -4.51
C ARG A 149 -12.30 -7.31 -5.68
N LEU A 150 -13.50 -7.90 -5.53
CA LEU A 150 -14.54 -7.87 -6.56
C LEU A 150 -15.31 -6.54 -6.65
N MET A 151 -15.50 -5.84 -5.52
CA MET A 151 -16.11 -4.52 -5.48
C MET A 151 -15.15 -3.41 -5.92
N SER A 152 -13.85 -3.71 -5.99
CA SER A 152 -12.86 -2.86 -6.66
C SER A 152 -12.97 -2.89 -8.18
N LYS A 153 -14.14 -3.27 -8.73
CA LYS A 153 -14.56 -2.89 -10.09
C LYS A 153 -14.65 -1.37 -10.12
N THR A 154 -13.46 -0.81 -10.23
CA THR A 154 -13.13 0.54 -10.63
C THR A 154 -14.07 0.86 -11.76
N SER A 155 -14.96 1.83 -11.51
CA SER A 155 -15.56 2.59 -12.58
C SER A 155 -14.46 2.81 -13.61
N GLU A 156 -14.67 2.41 -14.86
CA GLU A 156 -13.83 2.75 -16.00
C GLU A 156 -13.84 4.29 -16.12
N GLY A 157 -13.09 4.93 -15.22
CA GLY A 157 -12.69 6.30 -15.32
C GLY A 157 -11.75 6.40 -16.52
N PRO A 158 -11.76 7.53 -17.24
CA PRO A 158 -10.84 7.76 -18.36
C PRO A 158 -9.42 7.40 -17.93
N ASN A 159 -8.81 6.43 -18.61
CA ASN A 159 -7.50 5.87 -18.27
C ASN A 159 -6.44 6.99 -18.31
N PRO A 160 -5.97 7.50 -17.16
CA PRO A 160 -5.02 8.57 -17.19
C PRO A 160 -3.62 8.04 -17.31
N LEU A 161 -2.88 8.55 -18.29
CA LEU A 161 -1.44 8.31 -18.51
C LEU A 161 -1.06 6.83 -18.65
N PRO A 162 -0.47 6.40 -19.77
CA PRO A 162 -0.02 5.03 -19.94
C PRO A 162 0.89 4.60 -18.77
N GLY A 163 0.40 3.70 -17.91
CA GLY A 163 1.18 3.13 -16.80
C GLY A 163 0.84 3.61 -15.38
N LEU A 164 -0.02 4.62 -15.16
CA LEU A 164 -0.34 5.07 -13.79
C LEU A 164 -1.34 4.18 -13.03
N GLY A 165 -1.93 3.18 -13.70
CA GLY A 165 -3.00 2.39 -13.11
C GLY A 165 -4.24 3.25 -12.80
N PRO A 166 -5.28 2.64 -12.22
CA PRO A 166 -6.47 3.38 -11.83
C PRO A 166 -6.15 4.35 -10.68
N TRP A 167 -6.45 5.63 -10.88
CA TRP A 167 -6.41 6.61 -9.80
C TRP A 167 -7.45 6.24 -8.72
N PRO A 168 -7.06 6.06 -7.45
CA PRO A 168 -7.97 5.70 -6.36
C PRO A 168 -8.72 6.92 -5.82
N LEU A 169 -8.26 8.12 -6.13
CA LEU A 169 -8.90 9.36 -5.73
C LEU A 169 -9.37 10.08 -6.98
N ASP A 170 -10.67 10.34 -7.07
CA ASP A 170 -11.24 11.12 -8.17
C ASP A 170 -10.80 12.58 -8.02
N PRO A 171 -9.98 13.13 -8.93
CA PRO A 171 -9.48 14.50 -8.84
C PRO A 171 -10.62 15.53 -8.80
N ARG A 172 -11.81 15.21 -9.31
CA ARG A 172 -12.99 16.10 -9.29
C ARG A 172 -13.54 16.33 -7.88
N THR A 173 -13.31 15.39 -6.97
CA THR A 173 -13.81 15.44 -5.58
C THR A 173 -12.92 16.25 -4.63
N ILE A 174 -11.81 16.80 -5.12
CA ILE A 174 -10.90 17.61 -4.32
C ILE A 174 -11.57 18.93 -3.97
N ALA A 175 -11.94 19.07 -2.70
CA ALA A 175 -12.69 20.22 -2.17
C ALA A 175 -11.93 21.02 -1.10
N ASP A 176 -10.88 20.46 -0.51
CA ASP A 176 -10.15 21.06 0.61
C ASP A 176 -8.64 20.86 0.52
N ARG A 177 -7.92 21.50 1.45
CA ARG A 177 -6.46 21.45 1.58
C ARG A 177 -5.94 20.02 1.76
N ASP A 178 -6.60 19.23 2.59
CA ASP A 178 -6.15 17.89 2.95
C ASP A 178 -6.34 16.91 1.78
N ALA A 179 -7.38 17.11 0.97
CA ALA A 179 -7.60 16.41 -0.29
C ALA A 179 -6.50 16.74 -1.32
N VAL A 180 -6.05 18.00 -1.41
CA VAL A 180 -4.91 18.37 -2.28
C VAL A 180 -3.63 17.66 -1.85
N VAL A 181 -3.32 17.65 -0.54
CA VAL A 181 -2.13 16.98 0.00
C VAL A 181 -2.17 15.47 -0.29
N ARG A 182 -3.29 14.81 0.05
CA ARG A 182 -3.45 13.36 -0.19
C ARG A 182 -3.38 13.00 -1.67
N ALA A 183 -3.99 13.81 -2.55
CA ALA A 183 -3.95 13.56 -3.99
C ALA A 183 -2.52 13.63 -4.53
N PHE A 184 -1.74 14.62 -4.08
CA PHE A 184 -0.35 14.79 -4.51
C PHE A 184 0.57 13.68 -3.98
N GLU A 185 0.43 13.29 -2.72
CA GLU A 185 1.20 12.19 -2.13
C GLU A 185 0.86 10.85 -2.79
N TYR A 186 -0.40 10.62 -3.11
CA TYR A 186 -0.78 9.43 -3.83
C TYR A 186 -0.17 9.41 -5.25
N LEU A 187 -0.21 10.55 -5.94
CA LEU A 187 0.40 10.71 -7.25
C LEU A 187 1.91 10.41 -7.19
N SER A 188 2.63 10.91 -6.18
CA SER A 188 4.06 10.65 -6.03
C SER A 188 4.35 9.18 -5.76
N LEU A 189 3.58 8.53 -4.88
CA LEU A 189 3.72 7.09 -4.59
C LEU A 189 3.40 6.22 -5.81
N SER A 190 2.45 6.63 -6.64
CA SER A 190 2.06 5.88 -7.85
C SER A 190 3.11 5.97 -8.94
N LEU A 191 3.71 7.15 -9.11
CA LEU A 191 4.74 7.38 -10.12
C LEU A 191 6.11 6.82 -9.71
N CYS A 192 6.47 6.98 -8.44
CA CYS A 192 7.84 6.82 -7.97
C CYS A 192 7.98 5.70 -6.92
N GLY A 193 6.89 5.01 -6.57
CA GLY A 193 6.87 3.95 -5.58
C GLY A 193 6.97 4.45 -4.13
N VAL A 194 7.14 3.51 -3.20
CA VAL A 194 7.13 3.77 -1.74
C VAL A 194 8.25 4.72 -1.30
N GLY A 195 9.37 4.74 -2.02
CA GLY A 195 10.49 5.65 -1.75
C GLY A 195 10.13 7.14 -1.90
N ALA A 196 9.07 7.46 -2.65
CA ALA A 196 8.60 8.83 -2.85
C ALA A 196 8.01 9.47 -1.58
N SER A 197 7.71 8.67 -0.56
CA SER A 197 7.17 9.14 0.71
C SER A 197 8.11 10.10 1.45
N THR A 198 9.42 10.05 1.21
CA THR A 198 10.40 10.94 1.87
C THR A 198 10.81 12.12 1.00
N TRP A 199 10.32 12.18 -0.23
CA TRP A 199 10.74 13.18 -1.20
C TRP A 199 10.12 14.54 -0.90
N ASN A 200 10.88 15.59 -1.23
CA ASN A 200 10.36 16.95 -1.21
C ASN A 200 9.55 17.23 -2.49
N HIS A 201 8.76 18.32 -2.46
CA HIS A 201 7.88 18.69 -3.56
C HIS A 201 8.61 19.00 -4.89
N VAL A 202 9.87 19.45 -4.84
CA VAL A 202 10.69 19.73 -6.04
C VAL A 202 11.15 18.42 -6.70
N THR A 203 11.56 17.43 -5.91
CA THR A 203 11.92 16.11 -6.40
C THR A 203 10.71 15.43 -7.04
N ILE A 204 9.54 15.52 -6.41
CA ILE A 204 8.29 14.98 -6.96
C ILE A 204 7.92 15.69 -8.27
N ALA A 205 8.02 17.03 -8.34
CA ALA A 205 7.78 17.78 -9.58
C ALA A 205 8.68 17.29 -10.71
N THR A 206 9.96 17.06 -10.42
CA THR A 206 10.93 16.55 -11.41
C THR A 206 10.53 15.17 -11.90
N ALA A 207 10.17 14.26 -11.02
CA ALA A 207 9.72 12.92 -11.42
C ALA A 207 8.40 12.94 -12.21
N ILE A 208 7.47 13.86 -11.91
CA ILE A 208 6.26 14.06 -12.73
C ILE A 208 6.64 14.51 -14.14
N ARG A 209 7.61 15.42 -14.30
CA ARG A 209 8.09 15.87 -15.62
C ARG A 209 8.74 14.75 -16.41
N ASP A 210 9.54 13.93 -15.75
CA ASP A 210 10.21 12.80 -16.39
C ASP A 210 9.19 11.74 -16.87
N ALA A 211 8.14 11.50 -16.06
CA ALA A 211 7.05 10.58 -16.43
C ALA A 211 6.12 11.16 -17.50
N VAL A 212 5.90 12.47 -17.50
CA VAL A 212 4.96 13.17 -18.39
C VAL A 212 5.63 14.44 -18.95
N PRO A 213 6.45 14.33 -20.00
CA PRO A 213 7.23 15.48 -20.51
C PRO A 213 6.38 16.68 -20.93
N THR A 214 5.12 16.47 -21.32
CA THR A 214 4.19 17.54 -21.71
C THR A 214 3.60 18.32 -20.53
N SER A 215 3.83 17.88 -19.28
CA SER A 215 3.25 18.49 -18.09
C SER A 215 4.20 19.40 -17.31
N GLU A 216 5.30 19.85 -17.90
CA GLU A 216 6.30 20.69 -17.22
C GLU A 216 5.72 21.87 -16.42
N PRO A 217 4.93 22.80 -17.00
CA PRO A 217 4.37 23.91 -16.24
C PRO A 217 3.36 23.44 -15.17
N ILE A 218 2.65 22.33 -15.44
CA ILE A 218 1.63 21.78 -14.53
C ILE A 218 2.29 21.16 -13.30
N ALA A 219 3.41 20.44 -13.48
CA ALA A 219 4.14 19.78 -12.40
C ALA A 219 4.69 20.80 -11.40
N ASP A 220 5.28 21.89 -11.90
CA ASP A 220 5.83 22.95 -11.06
C ASP A 220 4.74 23.72 -10.30
N ASP A 221 3.65 24.09 -10.97
CA ASP A 221 2.52 24.77 -10.34
C ASP A 221 1.85 23.89 -9.28
N LEU A 222 1.65 22.61 -9.58
CA LEU A 222 1.05 21.65 -8.65
C LEU A 222 1.94 21.44 -7.42
N ALA A 223 3.26 21.34 -7.59
CA ALA A 223 4.20 21.21 -6.49
C ALA A 223 4.21 22.45 -5.58
N ARG A 224 4.05 23.66 -6.15
CA ARG A 224 3.89 24.90 -5.37
C ARG A 224 2.59 24.90 -4.57
N LEU A 225 1.49 24.47 -5.17
CA LEU A 225 0.19 24.35 -4.49
C LEU A 225 0.24 23.32 -3.36
N TYR A 226 0.91 22.18 -3.58
CA TYR A 226 1.15 21.18 -2.55
C TYR A 226 2.00 21.73 -1.40
N ALA A 227 3.09 22.44 -1.70
CA ALA A 227 3.92 23.07 -0.67
C ALA A 227 3.11 24.08 0.15
N ALA A 228 2.31 24.93 -0.51
CA ALA A 228 1.40 25.85 0.19
C ALA A 228 0.42 25.08 1.08
N ALA A 229 -0.25 24.05 0.54
CA ALA A 229 -1.20 23.25 1.30
C ALA A 229 -0.55 22.55 2.52
N ARG A 230 0.69 22.07 2.41
CA ARG A 230 1.38 21.37 3.48
C ARG A 230 1.93 22.30 4.57
N TYR A 231 2.45 23.46 4.18
CA TYR A 231 3.15 24.37 5.11
C TYR A 231 2.28 25.50 5.64
N THR A 232 1.10 25.76 5.06
CA THR A 232 0.12 26.71 5.63
C THR A 232 -0.40 26.18 6.98
N PRO A 233 -0.30 26.97 8.07
CA PRO A 233 -0.82 26.58 9.37
C PRO A 233 -2.29 26.13 9.36
N ALA A 234 -2.65 25.22 10.27
CA ALA A 234 -3.99 24.64 10.32
C ALA A 234 -5.12 25.69 10.49
N ASN A 235 -4.82 26.82 11.15
CA ASN A 235 -5.74 27.92 11.42
C ASN A 235 -5.85 28.95 10.30
N GLU A 236 -5.01 28.86 9.26
CA GLU A 236 -5.06 29.76 8.11
C GLU A 236 -5.88 29.11 6.99
N PRO A 237 -6.91 29.80 6.46
CA PRO A 237 -7.76 29.23 5.42
C PRO A 237 -6.97 29.04 4.12
N PHE A 238 -7.06 27.85 3.55
CA PHE A 238 -6.46 27.58 2.24
C PHE A 238 -7.32 28.22 1.14
N PRO A 239 -6.76 29.06 0.25
CA PRO A 239 -7.56 29.82 -0.71
C PRO A 239 -8.39 28.89 -1.63
N PRO A 240 -9.70 29.16 -1.84
CA PRO A 240 -10.54 28.30 -2.68
C PRO A 240 -10.05 28.26 -4.14
N ALA A 241 -9.48 29.36 -4.64
CA ALA A 241 -8.85 29.40 -5.96
C ALA A 241 -7.64 28.45 -6.09
N ALA A 242 -6.91 28.20 -4.99
CA ALA A 242 -5.79 27.26 -4.96
C ALA A 242 -6.27 25.81 -5.05
N VAL A 243 -7.38 25.47 -4.37
CA VAL A 243 -8.03 24.16 -4.50
C VAL A 243 -8.53 23.93 -5.92
N GLU A 244 -9.18 24.94 -6.51
CA GLU A 244 -9.67 24.84 -7.89
C GLU A 244 -8.53 24.66 -8.90
N ALA A 245 -7.41 25.39 -8.74
CA ALA A 245 -6.23 25.23 -9.57
C ALA A 245 -5.62 23.82 -9.42
N ALA A 246 -5.46 23.33 -8.19
CA ALA A 246 -4.94 21.99 -7.92
C ALA A 246 -5.81 20.91 -8.57
N ARG A 247 -7.13 21.01 -8.41
CA ARG A 247 -8.10 20.11 -9.06
C ARG A 247 -7.97 20.16 -10.58
N ARG A 248 -7.83 21.33 -11.18
CA ARG A 248 -7.66 21.48 -12.63
C ARG A 248 -6.39 20.79 -13.13
N TYR A 249 -5.26 20.98 -12.44
CA TYR A 249 -3.99 20.35 -12.79
C TYR A 249 -4.03 18.84 -12.62
N LEU A 250 -4.61 18.36 -11.52
CA LEU A 250 -4.78 16.92 -11.28
C LEU A 250 -5.73 16.29 -12.29
N CYS A 251 -6.81 16.96 -12.68
CA CYS A 251 -7.68 16.52 -13.77
C CYS A 251 -6.94 16.45 -15.13
N GLN A 252 -6.09 17.43 -15.44
CA GLN A 252 -5.28 17.43 -16.67
C GLN A 252 -4.28 16.28 -16.69
N LEU A 253 -3.54 16.06 -15.59
CA LEU A 253 -2.65 14.90 -15.43
C LEU A 253 -3.46 13.59 -15.49
N ALA A 254 -4.66 13.61 -14.91
CA ALA A 254 -5.58 12.49 -14.91
C ALA A 254 -6.35 12.35 -16.25
N GLY A 255 -6.07 13.13 -17.30
CA GLY A 255 -6.76 13.01 -18.59
C GLY A 255 -8.30 13.12 -18.52
N VAL A 256 -8.83 13.70 -17.44
CA VAL A 256 -10.27 13.87 -17.19
C VAL A 256 -10.65 15.34 -17.30
N ALA A 257 -11.84 15.61 -17.84
CA ALA A 257 -12.37 16.97 -17.82
C ALA A 257 -12.58 17.45 -16.38
N ALA A 258 -12.06 18.64 -16.07
CA ALA A 258 -12.38 19.37 -14.86
C ALA A 258 -13.83 19.88 -14.99
N THR A 259 -14.71 19.40 -14.11
CA THR A 259 -16.12 19.81 -14.01
C THR A 259 -16.30 20.87 -12.94
#